data_AF-A0A060NA19-F1
#
_entry.id   AF-A0A060NA19-F1
#
_cell.length_a   1.000
_cell.length_b   1.000
_cell.length_c   1.000
_cell.angle_alpha   90.00
_cell.angle_beta   90.00
_cell.angle_gamma   90.00
#
_symmetry.space_group_name_H-M   'P 1'
#
loop_
_entity.id
_entity.type
_entity.pdbx_description
1 polymer ?
#
loop_
_entity_poly.entity_id
_entity_poly.type
_entity_poly.pdbx_seq_one_letter_code
_entity_poly.pdbx_strand_id
1 'polypeptide(L)' 'MNILENYLVEVIKIESCNDDWTKEKWAKDKEYIWATATFNCYGRKETHRRVYSKEEWQGIVNRGYYMG' A
#
# COMPACT_ATOMS: atom_id res chain seq x y z
N MET A 1 15.60 3.51 -14.17
CA MET A 1 15.44 3.07 -12.78
C MET A 1 14.77 1.71 -12.83
N ASN A 2 15.35 0.68 -12.22
CA ASN A 2 14.76 -0.67 -12.29
C ASN A 2 13.62 -0.76 -11.29
N ILE A 3 12.50 -1.33 -11.72
CA ILE A 3 11.35 -1.63 -10.85
C ILE A 3 11.67 -2.96 -10.16
N LEU A 4 11.60 -2.96 -8.83
CA LEU A 4 11.98 -4.10 -8.00
C LEU A 4 10.74 -4.69 -7.31
N GLU A 5 10.79 -6.00 -7.05
CA GLU A 5 9.78 -6.68 -6.26
C GLU A 5 9.96 -6.38 -4.78
N ASN A 6 8.91 -5.85 -4.16
CA ASN A 6 8.86 -5.56 -2.73
C ASN A 6 7.87 -6.55 -2.10
N TYR A 7 8.39 -7.64 -1.54
CA TYR A 7 7.57 -8.71 -0.97
C TYR A 7 6.97 -8.29 0.37
N LEU A 8 5.66 -8.46 0.53
CA LEU A 8 4.95 -8.19 1.77
C LEU A 8 5.36 -9.24 2.81
N VAL A 9 5.98 -8.79 3.89
CA VAL A 9 6.42 -9.66 4.99
C VAL A 9 5.38 -9.69 6.10
N GLU A 10 4.88 -8.52 6.47
CA GLU A 10 3.98 -8.37 7.63
C GLU A 10 3.09 -7.15 7.43
N VAL A 11 1.80 -7.31 7.79
CA VAL A 11 0.85 -6.20 7.90
C VAL A 11 0.71 -5.84 9.36
N ILE A 12 1.13 -4.64 9.73
CA ILE A 12 1.15 -4.18 11.13
C ILE A 12 -0.17 -3.48 11.48
N LYS A 13 -0.65 -2.60 10.59
CA LYS A 13 -1.85 -1.81 10.84
C LYS A 13 -2.53 -1.41 9.53
N ILE A 14 -3.86 -1.47 9.51
CA ILE A 14 -4.70 -0.90 8.46
C ILE A 14 -5.67 0.09 9.13
N GLU A 15 -5.78 1.29 8.56
CA GLU A 15 -6.67 2.35 9.02
C GLU A 15 -7.44 2.93 7.83
N SER A 16 -8.66 3.42 8.06
CA SER A 16 -9.39 4.18 7.05
C SER A 16 -8.70 5.51 6.76
N CYS A 17 -8.60 5.89 5.48
CA CYS A 17 -8.12 7.20 5.07
C CYS A 17 -9.32 8.09 4.74
N ASN A 18 -9.50 9.16 5.52
CA ASN A 18 -10.60 10.14 5.38
C ASN A 18 -10.07 11.56 5.13
N ASP A 19 -8.85 11.68 4.60
CA ASP A 19 -8.21 12.96 4.31
C ASP A 19 -9.02 13.78 3.29
N ASP A 20 -8.94 15.11 3.31
CA ASP A 20 -9.80 15.95 2.47
C ASP A 20 -9.64 15.71 0.97
N TRP A 21 -8.43 15.36 0.52
CA TRP A 21 -8.17 15.03 -0.89
C TRP A 21 -8.98 13.82 -1.37
N THR A 22 -9.40 12.92 -0.47
CA THR A 22 -10.24 11.77 -0.80
C THR A 22 -11.63 12.18 -1.31
N LYS A 23 -12.05 13.42 -1.03
CA LYS A 23 -13.32 14.01 -1.50
C LYS A 23 -13.19 14.66 -2.88
N GLU A 24 -11.99 14.81 -3.41
CA GLU A 24 -11.77 15.45 -4.71
C GLU A 24 -12.29 14.58 -5.87
N LYS A 25 -12.68 15.20 -6.98
CA LYS A 25 -13.32 14.51 -8.11
C LYS A 25 -12.48 13.36 -8.68
N TRP A 26 -11.16 13.45 -8.61
CA TRP A 26 -10.24 12.42 -9.10
C TRP A 26 -10.06 11.25 -8.12
N ALA A 27 -10.44 11.43 -6.84
CA ALA A 27 -10.23 10.47 -5.77
C ALA A 27 -11.52 9.80 -5.29
N LYS A 28 -12.64 10.53 -5.29
CA LYS A 28 -13.91 10.19 -4.63
C LYS A 28 -14.56 8.85 -5.01
N ASP A 29 -14.21 8.28 -6.16
CA ASP A 29 -14.78 7.02 -6.65
C ASP A 29 -14.00 5.79 -6.14
N LYS A 30 -13.02 5.99 -5.24
CA LYS A 30 -12.23 4.93 -4.62
C LYS A 30 -12.21 5.09 -3.11
N GLU A 31 -12.15 3.95 -2.43
CA GLU A 31 -11.87 3.92 -0.99
C GLU A 31 -10.36 3.81 -0.77
N TYR A 32 -9.86 4.59 0.18
CA TYR A 32 -8.43 4.61 0.53
C TYR A 32 -8.20 4.14 1.96
N ILE A 33 -7.04 3.55 2.18
CA ILE A 33 -6.57 3.11 3.49
C ILE A 33 -5.15 3.56 3.71
N TRP A 34 -4.81 3.80 4.98
CA TRP A 34 -3.43 3.84 5.43
C TRP A 34 -3.00 2.44 5.81
N ALA A 35 -2.02 1.89 5.10
CA ALA A 35 -1.40 0.61 5.45
C ALA A 35 -0.01 0.85 6.02
N THR A 36 0.25 0.29 7.20
CA THR A 36 1.59 0.17 7.78
C THR A 36 2.02 -1.28 7.65
N ALA A 37 3.03 -1.53 6.84
CA ALA A 37 3.49 -2.88 6.54
C ALA A 37 4.99 -2.92 6.31
N THR A 38 5.56 -4.09 6.57
CA THR A 38 6.97 -4.39 6.33
C THR A 38 7.11 -5.09 4.99
N PHE A 39 8.00 -4.57 4.15
CA PHE A 39 8.33 -5.17 2.87
C PHE A 39 9.80 -5.56 2.81
N ASN A 40 10.10 -6.61 2.05
CA ASN A 40 11.46 -7.06 1.78
C ASN A 40 11.77 -6.87 0.29
N CYS A 41 12.76 -6.02 0.01
CA CYS A 41 13.33 -5.86 -1.32
C CYS A 41 14.71 -6.51 -1.32
N TYR A 42 14.79 -7.75 -1.83
CA TYR A 42 16.03 -8.53 -1.98
C TYR A 42 16.99 -8.51 -0.78
N GLY A 43 16.44 -8.68 0.43
CA GLY A 43 17.21 -8.74 1.69
C GLY A 43 17.12 -7.47 2.53
N ARG A 44 16.65 -6.36 1.95
CA ARG A 44 16.40 -5.12 2.69
C ARG A 44 14.94 -5.07 3.16
N LYS A 45 14.75 -5.19 4.48
CA LYS A 45 13.43 -5.07 5.11
C LYS A 45 13.17 -3.65 5.56
N GLU A 46 12.06 -3.07 5.13
CA GLU A 46 11.66 -1.72 5.51
C GLU A 46 10.17 -1.70 5.85
N THR A 47 9.85 -1.06 6.97
CA THR A 47 8.48 -0.78 7.38
C THR A 47 8.13 0.63 6.93
N HIS A 48 7.02 0.77 6.21
CA HIS A 48 6.52 2.08 5.83
C HIS A 48 5.00 2.18 5.97
N ARG A 49 4.55 3.42 6.19
CA ARG A 49 3.13 3.79 6.20
C ARG A 49 2.82 4.51 4.89
N ARG A 50 1.91 3.97 4.09
CA ARG A 50 1.50 4.54 2.79
C ARG A 50 -0.01 4.48 2.60
N VAL A 51 -0.52 5.39 1.79
CA VAL A 51 -1.90 5.33 1.32
C VAL A 51 -1.97 4.41 0.12
N TYR A 52 -2.98 3.55 0.13
CA TYR A 52 -3.36 2.75 -1.02
C TYR A 52 -4.85 2.90 -1.26
N SER A 53 -5.28 2.76 -2.51
CA SER A 53 -6.68 2.39 -2.73
C SER A 53 -6.92 0.97 -2.17
N LYS A 54 -8.13 0.67 -1.68
CA LYS A 54 -8.46 -0.67 -1.16
C LYS A 54 -8.20 -1.76 -2.20
N GLU A 55 -8.55 -1.51 -3.46
CA GLU A 55 -8.34 -2.45 -4.57
C GLU A 55 -6.85 -2.74 -4.79
N GLU A 56 -6.03 -1.69 -4.84
CA GLU A 56 -4.58 -1.82 -4.99
C GLU A 56 -3.98 -2.62 -3.83
N TRP A 57 -4.34 -2.28 -2.59
CA TRP A 57 -3.86 -2.99 -1.42
C TRP A 57 -4.25 -4.48 -1.43
N GLN A 58 -5.51 -4.77 -1.75
CA GLN A 58 -5.96 -6.16 -1.88
C GLN A 58 -5.18 -6.91 -2.96
N GLY A 59 -4.85 -6.24 -4.07
CA GLY A 59 -3.96 -6.77 -5.10
C GLY A 59 -2.58 -7.12 -4.57
N ILE A 60 -1.98 -6.26 -3.75
CA ILE A 60 -0.67 -6.48 -3.11
C ILE A 60 -0.75 -7.68 -2.15
N VAL A 61 -1.77 -7.74 -1.29
CA VAL A 61 -1.96 -8.85 -0.35
C VAL A 61 -2.14 -10.18 -1.09
N ASN A 62 -2.96 -10.21 -2.14
CA ASN A 62 -3.21 -11.42 -2.92
C ASN A 62 -1.97 -11.91 -3.67
N ARG A 63 -1.16 -10.98 -4.21
CA ARG A 63 0.09 -11.33 -4.92
C ARG A 63 1.25 -11.62 -3.95
N GLY A 64 1.19 -11.06 -2.74
CA GLY A 64 2.27 -11.08 -1.76
C GLY A 64 3.40 -10.08 -2.03
N TYR A 65 3.26 -9.19 -3.03
CA TYR A 65 4.27 -8.17 -3.34
C TYR A 65 3.69 -7.01 -4.16
N TYR A 66 4.44 -5.90 -4.23
CA TYR A 66 4.23 -4.84 -5.20
C TYR A 66 5.51 -4.57 -6.01
N MET A 67 5.35 -3.94 -7.18
CA MET A 67 6.44 -3.51 -8.06
C MET A 67 6.72 -2.03 -7.83
N GLY A 68 7.95 -1.64 -7.46
CA GLY A 68 8.28 -0.24 -7.22
C GLY A 68 9.76 0.07 -7.07
#